data_AF-A0A378XWD5-F1
#
_entry.id   AF-A0A378XWD5-F1
#
_cell.length_a   1.000
_cell.length_b   1.000
_cell.length_c   1.000
_cell.angle_alpha   90.00
_cell.angle_beta   90.00
_cell.angle_gamma   90.00
#
_symmetry.space_group_name_H-M   'P 1'
#
loop_
_entity.id
_entity.type
_entity.pdbx_description
1 polymer ?
#
loop_
_entity_poly.entity_id
_entity_poly.type
_entity_poly.pdbx_seq_one_letter_code
_entity_poly.pdbx_strand_id
1 'polypeptide(L)' 'MNDDIVQMINEWNPVEIYPLLEDEYYSEIRRIHEKSKETNSVEELAEQIHLVFAQSFKKEFDKSIEECRLIAEKIINVTK' A
#
# COMPACT_ATOMS: atom_id res chain seq x y z
N MET A 1 -12.96 -4.35 -5.50
CA MET A 1 -11.80 -3.72 -4.82
C MET A 1 -11.69 -2.30 -5.37
N ASN A 2 -11.00 -1.36 -4.75
CA ASN A 2 -10.80 -0.06 -5.39
C ASN A 2 -9.66 -0.21 -6.41
N ASP A 3 -9.99 -0.15 -7.70
CA ASP A 3 -9.06 -0.36 -8.81
C ASP A 3 -7.92 0.68 -8.81
N ASP A 4 -8.16 1.88 -8.28
CA ASP A 4 -7.15 2.93 -8.19
C ASP A 4 -6.05 2.56 -7.17
N ILE A 5 -6.44 2.00 -6.02
CA ILE A 5 -5.46 1.58 -4.99
C ILE A 5 -4.64 0.38 -5.50
N VAL A 6 -5.29 -0.53 -6.24
CA VAL A 6 -4.61 -1.66 -6.89
C VAL A 6 -3.53 -1.15 -7.84
N GLN A 7 -3.91 -0.23 -8.73
CA GLN A 7 -2.99 0.36 -9.70
C GLN A 7 -1.83 1.07 -9.00
N MET A 8 -2.11 1.92 -7.99
CA MET A 8 -1.05 2.65 -7.26
C MET A 8 -0.03 1.72 -6.61
N ILE A 9 -0.47 0.62 -6.01
CA ILE A 9 0.41 -0.34 -5.35
C ILE A 9 1.18 -1.19 -6.36
N ASN A 10 0.51 -1.64 -7.44
CA ASN A 10 1.17 -2.41 -8.49
C ASN A 10 2.22 -1.57 -9.25
N GLU A 11 1.94 -0.29 -9.50
CA GLU A 11 2.91 0.64 -10.09
C GLU A 11 4.08 0.93 -9.14
N TRP A 12 3.82 1.00 -7.83
CA TRP A 12 4.87 1.17 -6.83
C TRP A 12 5.76 -0.07 -6.70
N ASN A 13 5.18 -1.27 -6.86
CA ASN A 13 5.87 -2.57 -6.79
C ASN A 13 6.87 -2.64 -5.62
N PRO A 14 6.40 -2.54 -4.36
CA PRO A 14 7.24 -2.28 -3.19
C PRO A 14 8.28 -3.36 -2.87
N VAL A 15 8.20 -4.52 -3.51
CA VAL A 15 9.17 -5.62 -3.35
C VAL A 15 9.70 -6.12 -4.69
N GLU A 16 9.56 -5.32 -5.75
CA GLU A 16 10.17 -5.55 -7.06
C GLU A 16 9.90 -6.96 -7.64
N ILE A 17 8.63 -7.41 -7.59
CA ILE A 17 8.25 -8.73 -8.11
C ILE A 17 8.20 -8.70 -9.64
N TYR A 18 8.82 -9.71 -10.27
CA TYR A 18 8.80 -9.90 -11.73
C TYR A 18 8.69 -11.40 -12.10
N PRO A 19 7.70 -11.80 -12.92
CA PRO A 19 6.62 -10.97 -13.47
C PRO A 19 5.61 -10.57 -12.38
N LEU A 20 5.19 -9.30 -12.37
CA LEU A 20 4.14 -8.84 -11.47
C LEU A 20 2.77 -9.25 -12.02
N LEU A 21 2.09 -10.15 -11.32
CA LEU A 21 0.71 -10.51 -11.60
C LEU A 21 -0.23 -9.50 -10.94
N GLU A 22 -1.44 -9.37 -11.49
CA GLU A 22 -2.43 -8.37 -11.02
C GLU A 22 -2.83 -8.58 -9.55
N ASP A 23 -2.87 -9.82 -9.09
CA ASP A 23 -3.32 -10.23 -7.76
C ASP A 23 -2.19 -10.39 -6.73
N GLU A 24 -0.95 -10.08 -7.09
CA GLU A 24 0.24 -10.34 -6.26
C GLU A 24 0.17 -9.64 -4.89
N TYR A 25 -0.42 -8.44 -4.83
CA TYR A 25 -0.60 -7.66 -3.61
C TYR A 25 -2.04 -7.63 -3.08
N TYR A 26 -2.92 -8.51 -3.57
CA TYR A 26 -4.36 -8.44 -3.29
C TYR A 26 -4.67 -8.43 -1.78
N SER A 27 -3.95 -9.26 -1.01
CA SER A 27 -4.15 -9.37 0.45
C SER A 27 -3.74 -8.09 1.19
N GLU A 28 -2.62 -7.50 0.79
CA GLU A 28 -2.07 -6.27 1.36
C GLU A 28 -2.97 -5.08 1.02
N ILE A 29 -3.32 -4.94 -0.26
CA ILE A 29 -4.21 -3.88 -0.75
C ILE A 29 -5.55 -3.93 -0.02
N ARG A 30 -6.12 -5.12 0.22
CA ARG A 30 -7.37 -5.25 0.96
C ARG A 30 -7.26 -4.69 2.37
N ARG A 31 -6.16 -4.93 3.09
CA ARG A 31 -5.95 -4.39 4.45
C ARG A 31 -5.78 -2.87 4.43
N ILE A 32 -5.04 -2.36 3.46
CA ILE A 32 -4.81 -0.91 3.28
C ILE A 32 -6.13 -0.20 2.96
N HIS A 33 -6.93 -0.76 2.06
CA HIS A 33 -8.23 -0.20 1.67
C HIS A 33 -9.25 -0.19 2.81
N GLU A 34 -9.28 -1.22 3.66
CA GLU A 34 -10.14 -1.19 4.85
C GLU A 34 -9.69 -0.08 5.80
N LYS A 35 -8.38 0.06 6.03
CA LYS A 35 -7.85 1.14 6.88
C LYS A 35 -8.12 2.53 6.30
N SER A 36 -7.99 2.73 4.99
CA SER A 36 -8.20 4.03 4.35
C SER A 36 -9.64 4.53 4.45
N LYS A 37 -10.61 3.65 4.69
CA LYS A 37 -12.01 4.05 4.98
C LYS A 37 -12.20 4.55 6.41
N GLU A 38 -11.31 4.18 7.32
CA GLU A 38 -11.43 4.48 8.75
C GLU A 38 -10.63 5.72 9.16
N THR A 39 -9.61 6.10 8.39
CA THR A 39 -8.72 7.24 8.71
C THR A 39 -8.56 8.21 7.55
N ASN A 40 -8.45 9.50 7.90
CA ASN A 40 -8.05 10.57 6.98
C ASN A 40 -6.62 11.07 7.26
N SER A 41 -5.88 10.45 8.19
CA SER A 41 -4.49 10.79 8.47
C SER A 41 -3.56 10.05 7.51
N VAL A 42 -2.76 10.83 6.79
CA VAL A 42 -1.71 10.31 5.89
C VAL A 42 -0.69 9.50 6.70
N GLU A 43 -0.36 9.97 7.89
CA GLU A 43 0.60 9.35 8.81
C GLU A 43 0.10 7.98 9.29
N GLU A 44 -1.14 7.90 9.78
CA GLU A 44 -1.73 6.63 10.23
C GLU A 44 -1.82 5.61 9.09
N LEU A 45 -2.16 6.06 7.87
CA LEU A 45 -2.22 5.18 6.72
C LEU A 45 -0.82 4.75 6.27
N ALA A 46 0.17 5.63 6.30
CA ALA A 46 1.56 5.32 5.96
C ALA A 46 2.14 4.24 6.89
N GLU A 47 1.90 4.37 8.20
CA GLU A 47 2.30 3.38 9.19
C GLU A 47 1.65 2.02 8.92
N GLN A 48 0.37 2.02 8.54
CA GLN A 48 -0.34 0.78 8.20
C GLN A 48 0.16 0.15 6.89
N ILE A 49 0.43 0.94 5.85
CA ILE A 49 1.06 0.44 4.62
C ILE A 49 2.39 -0.22 4.96
N HIS A 50 3.27 0.49 5.67
CA HIS A 50 4.58 -0.02 6.06
C HIS A 50 4.45 -1.32 6.89
N LEU A 51 3.56 -1.35 7.88
CA LEU A 51 3.31 -2.52 8.71
C LEU A 51 2.82 -3.73 7.89
N VAL A 52 1.86 -3.51 6.99
CA VAL A 52 1.28 -4.56 6.16
C VAL A 52 2.35 -5.20 5.28
N PHE A 53 3.12 -4.39 4.55
CA PHE A 53 4.16 -4.93 3.67
C PHE A 53 5.34 -5.54 4.45
N ALA A 54 5.77 -4.92 5.56
CA ALA A 54 6.81 -5.49 6.41
C ALA A 54 6.40 -6.84 7.01
N GLN A 55 5.12 -7.04 7.33
CA GLN A 55 4.61 -8.32 7.82
C GLN A 55 4.54 -9.38 6.72
N SER A 56 4.06 -9.01 5.53
CA SER A 56 3.89 -9.94 4.41
C SER A 56 5.22 -10.39 3.81
N PHE A 57 6.14 -9.45 3.59
CA PHE A 57 7.35 -9.68 2.80
C PHE A 57 8.65 -9.65 3.61
N LYS A 58 8.59 -9.20 4.87
CA LYS A 58 9.71 -9.23 5.82
C LYS A 58 10.96 -8.57 5.25
N LYS A 59 11.97 -9.36 4.87
CA LYS A 59 13.27 -8.89 4.40
C LYS A 59 13.23 -8.37 2.96
N GLU A 60 12.24 -8.81 2.17
CA GLU A 60 12.08 -8.37 0.78
C GLU A 60 11.47 -6.96 0.71
N PHE A 61 10.87 -6.47 1.79
CA PHE A 61 10.36 -5.12 1.90
C PHE A 61 11.40 -4.21 2.57
N ASP A 62 11.96 -3.29 1.81
CA ASP A 62 13.02 -2.37 2.24
C ASP A 62 12.60 -0.90 2.20
N LYS A 63 11.32 -0.63 1.91
CA LYS A 63 10.81 0.73 1.74
C LYS A 63 10.70 1.48 3.05
N SER A 64 11.08 2.75 3.00
CA SER A 64 11.01 3.67 4.12
C SER A 64 9.57 4.07 4.47
N ILE A 65 9.37 4.58 5.69
CA ILE A 65 8.08 5.16 6.08
C ILE A 65 7.73 6.39 5.23
N GLU A 66 8.73 7.15 4.78
CA GLU A 66 8.57 8.29 3.87
C GLU A 66 8.02 7.85 2.50
N GLU A 67 8.50 6.74 1.94
CA GLU A 67 7.95 6.17 0.71
C GLU A 67 6.50 5.72 0.92
N CYS A 68 6.21 5.05 2.04
CA CYS A 68 4.85 4.66 2.40
C CYS A 68 3.93 5.88 2.55
N ARG A 69 4.46 7.01 3.04
CA ARG A 69 3.71 8.28 3.17
C ARG A 69 3.30 8.84 1.82
N LEU A 70 4.17 8.78 0.81
CA LEU A 70 3.84 9.22 -0.55
C LEU A 70 2.69 8.40 -1.15
N ILE A 71 2.65 7.09 -0.87
CA ILE A 71 1.56 6.22 -1.31
C ILE A 71 0.28 6.49 -0.52
N ALA A 72 0.38 6.65 0.80
CA ALA A 72 -0.76 6.99 1.65
C ALA A 72 -1.45 8.30 1.21
N GLU A 73 -0.66 9.33 0.88
CA GLU A 73 -1.17 10.61 0.39
C GLU A 73 -1.96 10.43 -0.92
N LYS A 74 -1.44 9.64 -1.87
CA LYS A 74 -2.16 9.33 -3.12
C LYS A 74 -3.49 8.63 -2.85
N ILE A 75 -3.49 7.63 -1.96
CA ILE A 75 -4.69 6.86 -1.61
C ILE A 75 -5.77 7.77 -1.00
N ILE A 76 -5.40 8.59 0.00
CA ILE A 76 -6.36 9.49 0.66
C ILE A 76 -6.96 10.49 -0.31
N ASN A 77 -6.19 10.97 -1.29
CA ASN A 77 -6.68 11.93 -2.28
C ASN A 77 -7.70 11.35 -3.26
N VAL A 78 -7.71 10.02 -3.49
CA VAL A 78 -8.69 9.36 -4.37
C VAL A 78 -9.86 8.72 -3.61
N THR A 79 -9.73 8.50 -2.30
CA THR A 79 -10.83 7.99 -1.46
C THR A 79 -11.70 9.09 -0.83
N LYS A 80 -11.40 10.37 -1.09
CA LYS A 80 -12.25 11.53 -0.77
C LYS A 80 -13.32 11.77 -1.83
#